data_AF-A0A2J0LD85-F1
#
_entry.id   AF-A0A2J0LD85-F1
#
_cell.length_a   1.000
_cell.length_b   1.000
_cell.length_c   1.000
_cell.angle_alpha   90.00
_cell.angle_beta   90.00
_cell.angle_gamma   90.00
#
_symmetry.space_group_name_H-M   'P 1'
#
loop_
_entity.id
_entity.type
_entity.pdbx_description
1 polymer ?
#
loop_
_entity_poly.entity_id
_entity_poly.type
_entity_poly.pdbx_seq_one_letter_code
_entity_poly.pdbx_strand_id
1 'polypeptide(L)'
;MKYLVFIVICIMLMQPFISLAYGGSDNERDFFSFEKYEHTYLYFYNFQHLDLKASGAAAKRIKLLAEKFVSGFDALKNGRTDEAILRFQESLSALPEYFHVDFILALAYEEKGDIESAARSYKSYLEKLNKFQMGLYRFTAPVIENTVSFDISSYENARELISRRMARHGIDMRNVSSGRRFPRVIIIIFIFCVGAGLYLSTKIDLVKSIIYKIKTKLNRSKDSWICLHCGTENININFICRKCGKHNDKDNTDRHPIKSKDKF
;
A
#
# COMPACT_ATOMS: atom_id res chain seq x y z
N MET A 1 -10.75 3.34 -66.33
CA MET A 1 -9.72 2.69 -65.49
C MET A 1 -8.45 3.53 -65.32
N LYS A 2 -7.83 4.08 -66.38
CA LYS A 2 -6.59 4.89 -66.28
C LYS A 2 -6.70 6.11 -65.33
N TYR A 3 -7.82 6.83 -65.37
CA TYR A 3 -8.07 7.97 -64.49
C TYR A 3 -8.27 7.59 -63.01
N LEU A 4 -8.85 6.42 -62.74
CA LEU A 4 -9.07 5.95 -61.37
C LEU A 4 -7.74 5.59 -60.70
N VAL A 5 -6.85 4.92 -61.44
CA VAL A 5 -5.50 4.59 -60.99
C VAL A 5 -4.68 5.86 -60.76
N PHE A 6 -4.81 6.87 -61.63
CA PHE A 6 -4.13 8.15 -61.47
C PHE A 6 -4.61 8.90 -60.22
N ILE A 7 -5.92 8.96 -59.96
CA ILE A 7 -6.48 9.60 -58.76
C ILE A 7 -6.01 8.88 -57.48
N VAL A 8 -6.00 7.55 -57.46
CA VAL A 8 -5.51 6.77 -56.30
C VAL A 8 -4.02 7.04 -56.05
N ILE A 9 -3.20 7.08 -57.11
CA ILE A 9 -1.77 7.39 -56.99
C ILE A 9 -1.58 8.83 -56.48
N CYS A 10 -2.33 9.81 -56.99
CA CYS A 10 -2.28 11.19 -56.49
C CYS A 10 -2.69 11.28 -55.02
N ILE A 11 -3.74 10.55 -54.59
CA ILE A 11 -4.15 10.51 -53.18
C ILE A 11 -3.03 9.91 -52.31
N MET A 12 -2.41 8.80 -52.75
CA MET A 12 -1.32 8.15 -52.02
C MET A 12 -0.05 9.01 -51.93
N LEU A 13 0.28 9.75 -52.99
CA LEU A 13 1.42 10.66 -53.01
C LEU A 13 1.19 11.94 -52.19
N MET A 14 -0.06 12.33 -51.97
CA MET A 14 -0.42 13.51 -51.17
C MET A 14 -0.52 13.21 -49.66
N GLN A 15 -0.68 11.95 -49.23
CA GLN A 15 -0.71 11.57 -47.81
C GLN A 15 0.48 12.09 -46.97
N PRO A 16 1.76 11.99 -47.42
CA PRO A 16 2.88 12.55 -46.66
C PRO A 16 2.88 14.08 -46.60
N PHE A 17 2.33 14.76 -47.62
CA PHE A 17 2.23 16.23 -47.64
C PHE A 17 1.08 16.76 -46.77
N ILE A 18 -0.02 16.01 -46.65
CA ILE A 18 -1.10 16.33 -45.69
C ILE A 18 -0.55 16.21 -44.25
N SER A 19 0.24 15.17 -43.97
CA SER A 19 0.89 14.99 -42.66
C SER A 19 1.89 16.11 -42.33
N LEU A 20 2.57 16.66 -43.34
CA LEU A 20 3.52 17.77 -43.17
C LEU A 20 2.83 19.15 -43.04
N ALA A 21 1.66 19.33 -43.68
CA ALA A 21 0.88 20.57 -43.63
C ALA A 21 -0.05 20.66 -42.40
N TYR A 22 -0.47 19.52 -41.83
CA TYR A 22 -1.32 19.41 -40.64
C TYR A 22 -0.60 18.88 -39.38
N GLY A 23 0.71 18.63 -39.44
CA GLY A 23 1.50 17.99 -38.37
C GLY A 23 1.73 18.81 -37.09
N GLY A 24 0.92 19.84 -36.82
CA GLY A 24 1.07 20.75 -35.68
C GLY A 24 -0.03 20.71 -34.63
N SER A 25 -1.24 20.21 -34.93
CA SER A 25 -2.41 20.32 -34.02
C SER A 25 -3.00 18.99 -33.52
N ASP A 26 -2.59 17.85 -34.09
CA ASP A 26 -3.28 16.58 -33.86
C ASP A 26 -2.62 15.73 -32.74
N ASN A 27 -1.31 15.87 -32.52
CA ASN A 27 -0.59 15.10 -31.49
C ASN A 27 -1.09 15.32 -30.05
N GLU A 28 -1.56 16.53 -29.70
CA GLU A 28 -1.99 16.79 -28.33
C GLU A 28 -3.40 16.25 -28.04
N ARG A 29 -4.33 16.42 -28.97
CA ARG A 29 -5.70 15.89 -28.83
C ARG A 29 -5.68 14.37 -28.75
N ASP A 30 -4.92 13.74 -29.63
CA ASP A 30 -4.82 12.28 -29.69
C ASP A 30 -4.13 11.72 -28.44
N PHE A 31 -3.08 12.40 -27.96
CA PHE A 31 -2.36 11.98 -26.76
C PHE A 31 -3.23 12.00 -25.49
N PHE A 32 -4.10 13.01 -25.33
CA PHE A 32 -5.00 13.12 -24.18
C PHE A 32 -6.40 12.50 -24.42
N SER A 33 -6.63 11.86 -25.56
CA SER A 33 -7.92 11.23 -25.86
C SER A 33 -8.08 9.91 -25.09
N PHE A 34 -9.28 9.68 -24.55
CA PHE A 34 -9.65 8.38 -23.99
C PHE A 34 -9.70 7.27 -25.06
N GLU A 35 -9.90 7.62 -26.33
CA GLU A 35 -9.95 6.68 -27.45
C GLU A 35 -8.64 5.90 -27.60
N LYS A 36 -7.51 6.52 -27.22
CA LYS A 36 -6.19 5.87 -27.17
C LYS A 36 -6.18 4.61 -26.28
N TYR A 37 -7.08 4.53 -25.31
CA TYR A 37 -7.16 3.43 -24.35
C TYR A 37 -8.21 2.38 -24.70
N GLU A 38 -8.88 2.45 -25.85
CA GLU A 38 -9.84 1.42 -26.27
C GLU A 38 -9.19 0.05 -26.44
N HIS A 39 -7.99 0.00 -27.03
CA HIS A 39 -7.25 -1.25 -27.16
C HIS A 39 -6.88 -1.83 -25.78
N THR A 40 -6.44 -0.99 -24.85
CA THR A 40 -6.14 -1.38 -23.47
C THR A 40 -7.38 -1.89 -22.75
N TYR A 41 -8.51 -1.22 -22.92
CA TYR A 41 -9.80 -1.65 -22.39
C TYR A 41 -10.17 -3.04 -22.91
N LEU A 42 -10.13 -3.25 -24.23
CA LEU A 42 -10.48 -4.54 -24.85
C LEU A 42 -9.52 -5.65 -24.40
N TYR A 43 -8.22 -5.36 -24.31
CA TYR A 43 -7.23 -6.30 -23.80
C TYR A 43 -7.59 -6.76 -22.38
N PHE A 44 -7.83 -5.82 -21.46
CA PHE A 44 -8.16 -6.16 -20.08
C PHE A 44 -9.55 -6.77 -19.91
N TYR A 45 -10.52 -6.35 -20.72
CA TYR A 45 -11.85 -6.93 -20.78
C TYR A 45 -11.78 -8.41 -21.16
N ASN A 46 -10.93 -8.77 -22.13
CA ASN A 46 -10.72 -10.18 -22.46
C ASN A 46 -9.91 -10.91 -21.37
N PHE A 47 -8.90 -10.24 -20.81
CA PHE A 47 -8.01 -10.82 -19.80
C PHE A 47 -8.75 -11.29 -18.54
N GLN A 48 -9.74 -10.52 -18.04
CA GLN A 48 -10.51 -10.87 -16.84
C GLN A 48 -11.29 -12.19 -16.99
N HIS A 49 -11.62 -12.59 -18.23
CA HIS A 49 -12.34 -13.83 -18.53
C HIS A 49 -11.44 -15.06 -18.69
N LEU A 50 -10.12 -14.91 -18.63
CA LEU A 50 -9.22 -16.08 -18.65
C LEU A 50 -9.37 -16.93 -17.36
N ASP A 51 -9.39 -18.25 -17.56
CA ASP A 51 -9.32 -19.22 -16.47
C ASP A 51 -7.89 -19.31 -15.94
N LEU A 52 -7.69 -18.83 -14.70
CA LEU A 52 -6.39 -18.75 -14.04
C LEU A 52 -6.17 -19.85 -12.99
N LYS A 53 -6.90 -20.97 -13.05
CA LYS A 53 -6.85 -22.06 -12.05
C LYS A 53 -5.44 -22.55 -11.68
N ALA A 54 -4.47 -22.47 -12.60
CA ALA A 54 -3.08 -22.86 -12.38
C ALA A 54 -2.07 -21.69 -12.38
N SER A 55 -2.54 -20.44 -12.28
CA SER A 55 -1.69 -19.27 -12.48
C SER A 55 -1.07 -18.73 -11.18
N GLY A 56 0.19 -18.30 -11.28
CA GLY A 56 0.94 -17.74 -10.15
C GLY A 56 0.43 -16.37 -9.67
N ALA A 57 1.03 -15.86 -8.58
CA ALA A 57 0.63 -14.59 -7.95
C ALA A 57 0.66 -13.39 -8.91
N ALA A 58 1.60 -13.37 -9.88
CA ALA A 58 1.68 -12.32 -10.88
C ALA A 58 0.42 -12.26 -11.77
N ALA A 59 -0.05 -13.40 -12.26
CA ALA A 59 -1.27 -13.46 -13.08
C ALA A 59 -2.51 -13.00 -12.32
N LYS A 60 -2.60 -13.35 -11.02
CA LYS A 60 -3.68 -12.87 -10.15
C LYS A 60 -3.65 -11.34 -9.99
N ARG A 61 -2.47 -10.74 -9.85
CA ARG A 61 -2.32 -9.27 -9.79
C ARG A 61 -2.71 -8.60 -11.10
N ILE A 62 -2.34 -9.18 -12.25
CA ILE A 62 -2.72 -8.67 -13.57
C ILE A 62 -4.24 -8.80 -13.77
N LYS A 63 -4.86 -9.88 -13.28
CA LYS A 63 -6.32 -10.02 -13.32
C LYS A 63 -7.02 -8.97 -12.47
N LEU A 64 -6.54 -8.74 -11.25
CA LEU A 64 -7.08 -7.67 -10.40
C LEU A 64 -6.88 -6.29 -11.05
N LEU A 65 -5.71 -6.01 -11.62
CA LEU A 65 -5.47 -4.80 -12.42
C LEU A 65 -6.53 -4.66 -13.51
N ALA A 66 -6.75 -5.71 -14.31
CA ALA A 66 -7.67 -5.74 -15.44
C ALA A 66 -9.13 -5.49 -15.01
N GLU A 67 -9.63 -6.21 -14.01
CA GLU A 67 -11.00 -6.07 -13.49
C GLU A 67 -11.26 -4.63 -13.01
N LYS A 68 -10.30 -4.06 -12.28
CA LYS A 68 -10.41 -2.69 -11.76
C LYS A 68 -10.24 -1.64 -12.84
N PHE A 69 -9.38 -1.89 -13.83
CA PHE A 69 -9.21 -1.01 -14.98
C PHE A 69 -10.49 -0.91 -15.80
N VAL A 70 -11.08 -2.06 -16.17
CA VAL A 70 -12.32 -2.14 -16.95
C VAL A 70 -13.45 -1.45 -16.18
N SER A 71 -13.63 -1.77 -14.91
CA SER A 71 -14.65 -1.13 -14.07
C SER A 71 -14.46 0.38 -13.95
N GLY A 72 -13.21 0.87 -13.88
CA GLY A 72 -12.93 2.31 -13.85
C GLY A 72 -13.27 3.00 -15.17
N PHE A 73 -12.97 2.35 -16.30
CA PHE A 73 -13.28 2.87 -17.63
C PHE A 73 -14.79 2.92 -17.88
N ASP A 74 -15.51 1.89 -17.46
CA ASP A 74 -16.98 1.86 -17.52
C ASP A 74 -17.60 2.95 -16.65
N ALA A 75 -17.05 3.21 -15.46
CA ALA A 75 -17.50 4.30 -14.62
C ALA A 75 -17.27 5.67 -15.27
N LEU A 76 -16.11 5.92 -15.91
CA LEU A 76 -15.86 7.14 -16.68
C LEU A 76 -16.86 7.32 -17.83
N LYS A 77 -17.07 6.27 -18.64
CA LYS A 77 -18.03 6.30 -19.75
C LYS A 77 -19.45 6.66 -19.30
N ASN A 78 -19.81 6.30 -18.07
CA ASN A 78 -21.11 6.61 -17.47
C ASN A 78 -21.13 7.95 -16.69
N GLY A 79 -20.07 8.76 -16.76
CA GLY A 79 -19.95 10.03 -16.04
C GLY A 79 -19.81 9.88 -14.52
N ARG A 80 -19.49 8.69 -14.02
CA ARG A 80 -19.26 8.41 -12.59
C ARG A 80 -17.79 8.59 -12.24
N THR A 81 -17.28 9.81 -12.41
CA THR A 81 -15.85 10.14 -12.32
C THR A 81 -15.22 9.79 -10.96
N ASP A 82 -15.94 9.98 -9.85
CA ASP A 82 -15.45 9.60 -8.51
C ASP A 82 -15.28 8.08 -8.34
N GLU A 83 -16.24 7.30 -8.84
CA GLU A 83 -16.14 5.85 -8.84
C GLU A 83 -14.97 5.40 -9.71
N ALA A 84 -14.82 6.00 -10.89
CA ALA A 84 -13.70 5.69 -11.78
C ALA A 84 -12.35 5.91 -11.11
N ILE A 85 -12.15 7.05 -10.45
CA ILE A 85 -10.93 7.37 -9.71
C ILE A 85 -10.65 6.28 -8.66
N LEU A 86 -11.65 5.86 -7.89
CA LEU A 86 -11.50 4.79 -6.90
C LEU A 86 -11.06 3.48 -7.57
N ARG A 87 -11.71 3.07 -8.65
CA ARG A 87 -11.38 1.83 -9.38
C ARG A 87 -9.97 1.87 -9.97
N PHE A 88 -9.55 2.99 -10.54
CA PHE A 88 -8.20 3.14 -11.05
C PHE A 88 -7.15 3.14 -9.93
N GLN A 89 -7.45 3.68 -8.74
CA GLN A 89 -6.55 3.54 -7.58
C GLN A 89 -6.41 2.08 -7.13
N GLU A 90 -7.49 1.29 -7.15
CA GLU A 90 -7.45 -0.15 -6.89
C GLU A 90 -6.59 -0.88 -7.95
N SER A 91 -6.77 -0.53 -9.23
CA SER A 91 -5.99 -1.04 -10.36
C SER A 91 -4.50 -0.75 -10.19
N LEU A 92 -4.14 0.51 -9.87
CA LEU A 92 -2.77 0.94 -9.61
C LEU A 92 -2.14 0.18 -8.44
N SER A 93 -2.92 -0.11 -7.40
CA SER A 93 -2.46 -0.87 -6.24
C SER A 93 -2.15 -2.33 -6.59
N ALA A 94 -2.88 -2.91 -7.54
CA ALA A 94 -2.64 -4.27 -8.01
C ALA A 94 -1.29 -4.40 -8.75
N LEU A 95 -1.00 -3.45 -9.66
CA LEU A 95 0.26 -3.42 -10.41
C LEU A 95 0.83 -1.98 -10.52
N PRO A 96 1.62 -1.52 -9.53
CA PRO A 96 2.09 -0.14 -9.47
C PRO A 96 2.97 0.34 -10.62
N GLU A 97 3.64 -0.59 -11.34
CA GLU A 97 4.48 -0.29 -12.50
C GLU A 97 3.66 -0.06 -13.78
N TYR A 98 2.38 -0.44 -13.80
CA TYR A 98 1.50 -0.26 -14.96
C TYR A 98 1.02 1.20 -15.05
N PHE A 99 1.88 2.03 -15.65
CA PHE A 99 1.80 3.49 -15.58
C PHE A 99 0.68 4.11 -16.41
N HIS A 100 0.06 3.38 -17.33
CA HIS A 100 -1.13 3.85 -18.05
C HIS A 100 -2.28 4.21 -17.09
N VAL A 101 -2.37 3.53 -15.94
CA VAL A 101 -3.34 3.89 -14.91
C VAL A 101 -3.07 5.27 -14.31
N ASP A 102 -1.81 5.67 -14.13
CA ASP A 102 -1.48 7.03 -13.67
C ASP A 102 -1.95 8.08 -14.68
N PHE A 103 -1.82 7.81 -15.98
CA PHE A 103 -2.30 8.73 -17.01
C PHE A 103 -3.83 8.88 -16.99
N ILE A 104 -4.54 7.76 -16.95
CA ILE A 104 -6.01 7.77 -16.94
C ILE A 104 -6.53 8.40 -15.64
N LEU A 105 -5.87 8.17 -14.50
CA LEU A 105 -6.16 8.90 -13.26
C LEU A 105 -5.99 10.41 -13.45
N ALA A 106 -4.94 10.85 -14.16
CA ALA A 106 -4.74 12.27 -14.42
C ALA A 106 -5.89 12.87 -15.24
N LEU A 107 -6.33 12.19 -16.31
CA LEU A 107 -7.50 12.59 -17.09
C LEU A 107 -8.78 12.64 -16.25
N ALA A 108 -9.03 11.60 -15.43
CA ALA A 108 -10.20 11.56 -14.56
C ALA A 108 -10.19 12.69 -13.51
N TYR A 109 -9.02 13.05 -12.98
CA TYR A 109 -8.89 14.21 -12.09
C TYR A 109 -9.09 15.54 -12.83
N GLU A 110 -8.62 15.69 -14.07
CA GLU A 110 -8.91 16.86 -14.90
C GLU A 110 -10.42 17.00 -15.15
N GLU A 111 -11.11 15.90 -15.48
CA GLU A 111 -12.56 15.87 -15.68
C GLU A 111 -13.32 16.27 -14.41
N LYS A 112 -12.82 15.85 -13.24
CA LYS A 112 -13.34 16.26 -11.92
C LYS A 112 -13.00 17.72 -11.56
N GLY A 113 -12.03 18.33 -12.25
CA GLY A 113 -11.50 19.66 -11.92
C GLY A 113 -10.43 19.68 -10.82
N ASP A 114 -9.95 18.52 -10.35
CA ASP A 114 -8.85 18.42 -9.38
C ASP A 114 -7.50 18.43 -10.10
N ILE A 115 -7.12 19.61 -10.60
CA ILE A 115 -5.91 19.79 -11.42
C ILE A 115 -4.63 19.45 -10.64
N GLU A 116 -4.59 19.68 -9.32
CA GLU A 116 -3.45 19.34 -8.47
C GLU A 116 -3.22 17.82 -8.37
N SER A 117 -4.30 17.05 -8.24
CA SER A 117 -4.21 15.59 -8.32
C SER A 117 -3.86 15.11 -9.72
N ALA A 118 -4.40 15.75 -10.76
CA ALA A 118 -4.05 15.45 -12.14
C ALA A 118 -2.55 15.64 -12.42
N ALA A 119 -1.98 16.77 -12.02
CA ALA A 119 -0.56 17.06 -12.19
C ALA A 119 0.34 16.02 -11.49
N ARG A 120 -0.02 15.59 -10.27
CA ARG A 120 0.70 14.54 -9.55
C ARG A 120 0.65 13.19 -10.26
N SER A 121 -0.52 12.83 -10.78
CA SER A 121 -0.72 11.62 -11.58
C SER A 121 0.08 11.66 -12.89
N TYR A 122 0.07 12.78 -13.61
CA TYR A 122 0.90 12.97 -14.80
C TYR A 122 2.41 12.90 -14.48
N LYS A 123 2.84 13.45 -13.35
CA LYS A 123 4.24 13.35 -12.91
C LYS A 123 4.62 11.88 -12.64
N SER A 124 3.75 11.13 -11.97
CA SER A 124 3.93 9.69 -11.73
C SER A 124 4.00 8.91 -13.05
N TYR A 125 3.12 9.19 -14.00
CA TYR A 125 3.15 8.62 -15.35
C TYR A 125 4.51 8.85 -16.02
N LEU A 126 4.99 10.10 -16.07
CA LEU A 126 6.25 10.46 -16.71
C LEU A 126 7.46 9.76 -16.07
N GLU A 127 7.52 9.70 -14.74
CA GLU A 127 8.60 9.02 -14.03
C GLU A 127 8.64 7.52 -14.34
N LYS A 128 7.47 6.88 -14.40
CA LYS A 128 7.37 5.45 -14.69
C LYS A 128 7.60 5.14 -16.16
N LEU A 129 7.13 5.99 -17.06
CA LEU A 129 7.41 5.91 -18.49
C LEU A 129 8.92 5.99 -18.76
N ASN A 130 9.62 6.92 -18.11
CA ASN A 130 11.08 7.02 -18.21
C ASN A 130 11.76 5.73 -17.72
N LYS A 131 11.34 5.20 -16.57
CA LYS A 131 11.88 3.92 -16.05
C LYS A 131 11.60 2.75 -16.99
N PHE A 132 10.42 2.70 -17.60
CA PHE A 132 10.07 1.71 -18.62
C PHE A 132 11.01 1.80 -19.82
N GLN A 133 11.23 3.01 -20.38
CA GLN A 133 12.14 3.24 -21.50
C GLN A 133 13.61 2.93 -21.17
N MET A 134 14.00 3.09 -19.90
CA MET A 134 15.31 2.64 -19.40
C MET A 134 15.42 1.12 -19.21
N GLY A 135 14.36 0.34 -19.49
CA GLY A 135 14.36 -1.11 -19.37
C GLY A 135 14.24 -1.62 -17.93
N LEU A 136 13.77 -0.80 -16.99
CA LEU A 136 13.72 -1.15 -15.56
C LEU A 136 12.50 -2.01 -15.19
N TYR A 137 11.59 -2.28 -16.13
CA TYR A 137 10.32 -3.00 -15.90
C TYR A 137 10.34 -4.38 -16.56
N ARG A 138 11.01 -5.35 -15.94
CA ARG A 138 11.18 -6.68 -16.56
C ARG A 138 9.92 -7.55 -16.58
N PHE A 139 9.16 -7.58 -15.48
CA PHE A 139 7.99 -8.47 -15.36
C PHE A 139 6.70 -7.85 -15.90
N THR A 140 6.62 -6.51 -15.89
CA THR A 140 5.44 -5.76 -16.31
C THR A 140 5.52 -5.29 -17.76
N ALA A 141 6.71 -5.26 -18.36
CA ALA A 141 6.90 -4.93 -19.78
C ALA A 141 5.98 -5.73 -20.72
N PRO A 142 5.84 -7.06 -20.61
CA PRO A 142 4.96 -7.79 -21.51
C PRO A 142 3.50 -7.32 -21.43
N VAL A 143 3.01 -6.97 -20.24
CA VAL A 143 1.64 -6.46 -20.08
C VAL A 143 1.53 -5.07 -20.70
N ILE A 144 2.50 -4.19 -20.42
CA ILE A 144 2.55 -2.83 -20.97
C ILE A 144 2.56 -2.86 -22.50
N GLU A 145 3.47 -3.64 -23.08
CA GLU A 145 3.63 -3.80 -24.53
C GLU A 145 2.41 -4.42 -25.21
N ASN A 146 1.72 -5.37 -24.58
CA ASN A 146 0.52 -5.98 -25.15
C ASN A 146 -0.74 -5.11 -25.01
N THR A 147 -0.81 -4.24 -23.99
CA THR A 147 -1.98 -3.38 -23.79
C THR A 147 -2.05 -2.21 -24.77
N VAL A 148 -0.95 -1.87 -25.46
CA VAL A 148 -0.88 -0.74 -26.38
C VAL A 148 -0.17 -1.14 -27.67
N SER A 149 -0.82 -0.91 -28.81
CA SER A 149 -0.17 -0.91 -30.11
C SER A 149 0.73 0.32 -30.27
N PHE A 150 2.04 0.13 -30.45
CA PHE A 150 3.04 1.04 -31.04
C PHE A 150 3.24 2.49 -30.49
N ASP A 151 2.35 3.08 -29.70
CA ASP A 151 2.38 4.51 -29.34
C ASP A 151 2.62 4.77 -27.84
N ILE A 152 3.61 4.08 -27.27
CA ILE A 152 4.27 4.56 -26.06
C ILE A 152 5.04 5.82 -26.48
N SER A 153 4.43 6.98 -26.28
CA SER A 153 5.02 8.26 -26.64
C SER A 153 6.43 8.36 -26.03
N SER A 154 7.39 8.88 -26.81
CA SER A 154 8.71 9.23 -26.27
C SER A 154 8.53 10.02 -24.98
N TYR A 155 9.31 9.71 -23.93
CA TYR A 155 9.21 10.42 -22.66
C TYR A 155 9.30 11.93 -22.86
N GLU A 156 10.15 12.37 -23.79
CA GLU A 156 10.29 13.80 -24.12
C GLU A 156 9.02 14.41 -24.69
N ASN A 157 8.38 13.73 -25.64
CA ASN A 157 7.11 14.19 -26.24
C ASN A 157 6.00 14.22 -25.18
N ALA A 158 5.88 13.15 -24.39
CA ALA A 158 4.90 13.09 -23.31
C ALA A 158 5.13 14.22 -22.29
N ARG A 159 6.39 14.46 -21.91
CA ARG A 159 6.78 15.50 -20.97
C ARG A 159 6.42 16.88 -21.50
N GLU A 160 6.68 17.16 -22.77
CA GLU A 160 6.34 18.42 -23.41
C GLU A 160 4.82 18.65 -23.42
N LEU A 161 4.04 17.68 -23.91
CA LEU A 161 2.57 17.79 -24.01
C LEU A 161 1.94 17.99 -22.64
N ILE A 162 2.35 17.20 -21.64
CA ILE A 162 1.87 17.32 -20.26
C ILE A 162 2.27 18.68 -19.67
N SER A 163 3.52 19.10 -19.82
CA SER A 163 3.98 20.38 -19.27
C SER A 163 3.22 21.55 -19.87
N ARG A 164 2.98 21.54 -21.19
CA ARG A 164 2.19 22.55 -21.89
C ARG A 164 0.75 22.58 -21.40
N ARG A 165 0.12 21.41 -21.24
CA ARG A 165 -1.25 21.29 -20.73
C ARG A 165 -1.38 21.81 -19.30
N MET A 166 -0.47 21.42 -18.41
CA MET A 166 -0.47 21.83 -17.01
C MET A 166 -0.14 23.33 -16.83
N ALA A 167 0.70 23.90 -17.70
CA ALA A 167 0.98 25.32 -17.71
C ALA A 167 -0.28 26.18 -17.98
N ARG A 168 -1.25 25.68 -18.76
CA ARG A 168 -2.55 26.37 -18.96
C ARG A 168 -3.36 26.51 -17.67
N HIS A 169 -3.07 25.68 -16.67
CA HIS A 169 -3.65 25.75 -15.34
C HIS A 169 -2.73 26.42 -14.31
N GLY A 170 -1.62 27.04 -14.75
CA GLY A 170 -0.66 27.69 -13.86
C GLY A 170 0.25 26.72 -13.09
N ILE A 171 0.33 25.45 -13.48
CA ILE A 171 1.15 24.44 -12.82
C ILE A 171 2.49 24.26 -13.54
N ASP A 172 3.59 24.48 -12.82
CA ASP A 172 4.94 24.11 -13.28
C ASP A 172 5.27 22.68 -12.85
N MET A 173 5.30 21.76 -13.82
CA MET A 173 5.58 20.32 -13.61
C MET A 173 6.96 20.02 -13.00
N ARG A 174 7.89 20.98 -12.98
CA ARG A 174 9.17 20.84 -12.27
C ARG A 174 9.01 20.89 -10.75
N ASN A 175 7.97 21.56 -10.25
CA ASN A 175 7.68 21.72 -8.83
C ASN A 175 6.72 20.66 -8.28
N VAL A 176 6.11 19.87 -9.17
CA VAL A 176 5.16 18.80 -8.80
C VAL A 176 5.92 17.56 -8.36
N SER A 177 5.60 17.05 -7.16
CA SER A 177 6.09 15.77 -6.66
C SER A 177 5.12 14.63 -7.01
N SER A 178 5.62 13.53 -7.58
CA SER A 178 4.81 12.32 -7.88
C SER A 178 4.32 11.57 -6.63
N GLY A 179 5.02 11.72 -5.51
CA GLY A 179 4.68 11.02 -4.27
C GLY A 179 3.36 11.51 -3.67
N ARG A 180 2.61 10.61 -3.03
CA ARG A 180 1.67 10.99 -1.97
C ARG A 180 2.50 11.76 -0.93
N ARG A 181 2.42 13.10 -0.92
CA ARG A 181 2.86 13.88 0.23
C ARG A 181 2.07 13.32 1.40
N PHE A 182 2.69 12.50 2.23
CA PHE A 182 2.24 12.40 3.61
C PHE A 182 2.36 13.83 4.12
N PRO A 183 1.24 14.49 4.50
CA PRO A 183 1.33 15.78 5.14
C PRO A 183 2.37 15.63 6.25
N ARG A 184 3.27 16.60 6.42
CA ARG A 184 4.32 16.54 7.46
C ARG A 184 3.75 16.10 8.82
N VAL A 185 2.50 16.46 9.08
CA VAL A 185 1.65 16.02 10.18
C VAL A 185 1.59 14.49 10.36
N ILE A 186 1.37 13.69 9.31
CA ILE A 186 1.31 12.22 9.42
C ILE A 186 2.67 11.61 9.78
N ILE A 187 3.76 12.16 9.24
CA ILE A 187 5.12 11.72 9.60
C ILE A 187 5.41 12.06 11.06
N ILE A 188 5.03 13.26 11.51
CA ILE A 188 5.16 13.69 12.90
C ILE A 188 4.33 12.81 13.84
N ILE A 189 3.08 12.50 13.49
CA ILE A 189 2.21 11.60 14.25
C ILE A 189 2.84 10.20 14.32
N PHE A 190 3.35 9.67 13.22
CA PHE A 190 3.99 8.36 13.20
C PHE A 190 5.23 8.31 14.10
N ILE A 191 6.10 9.32 14.04
CA ILE A 191 7.27 9.44 14.91
C ILE A 191 6.85 9.53 16.39
N PHE A 192 5.80 10.30 16.69
CA PHE A 192 5.28 10.44 18.05
C PHE A 192 4.71 9.12 18.58
N CYS A 193 3.93 8.39 17.76
CA CYS A 193 3.36 7.10 18.12
C CYS A 193 4.45 6.03 18.37
N VAL A 194 5.49 6.00 17.53
CA VAL A 194 6.63 5.08 17.72
C VAL A 194 7.39 5.43 19.00
N GLY A 195 7.65 6.72 19.26
CA GLY A 195 8.29 7.18 20.49
C GLY A 195 7.49 6.85 21.76
N ALA A 196 6.17 7.05 21.72
CA ALA A 196 5.28 6.70 22.82
C ALA A 196 5.26 5.18 23.07
N GLY A 197 5.23 4.36 22.01
CA GLY A 197 5.30 2.91 22.13
C GLY A 197 6.60 2.42 22.77
N LEU A 198 7.74 2.99 22.38
CA LEU A 198 9.05 2.70 23.00
C LEU A 198 9.12 3.19 24.46
N TYR A 199 8.52 4.33 24.78
CA TYR A 199 8.46 4.80 26.17
C TYR A 199 7.62 3.86 27.06
N LEU A 200 6.44 3.45 26.59
CA LEU A 200 5.60 2.50 27.33
C LEU A 200 6.27 1.14 27.50
N SER A 201 7.02 0.65 26.51
CA SER A 201 7.69 -0.66 26.61
C SER A 201 8.72 -0.70 27.74
N THR A 202 9.46 0.39 28.00
CA THR A 202 10.39 0.49 29.13
C THR A 202 9.71 0.42 30.51
N LYS A 203 8.41 0.73 30.58
CA LYS A 203 7.64 0.71 31.84
C LYS A 203 6.94 -0.62 32.09
N ILE A 204 6.86 -1.51 31.09
CA ILE A 204 6.23 -2.84 31.22
C ILE A 204 6.91 -3.67 32.32
N ASP A 205 8.24 -3.63 32.42
CA ASP A 205 8.97 -4.40 33.43
C ASP A 205 8.72 -3.88 34.85
N LEU A 206 8.57 -2.56 35.01
CA LEU A 206 8.18 -1.96 36.28
C LEU A 206 6.77 -2.39 36.70
N VAL A 207 5.82 -2.37 35.77
CA VAL A 207 4.43 -2.80 36.01
C VAL A 207 4.38 -4.30 36.35
N LYS A 208 5.11 -5.14 35.61
CA LYS A 208 5.24 -6.58 35.93
C LYS A 208 5.82 -6.81 37.32
N SER A 209 6.84 -6.04 37.72
CA SER A 209 7.44 -6.12 39.06
C SER A 209 6.44 -5.75 40.17
N ILE A 210 5.65 -4.70 39.96
CA ILE A 210 4.60 -4.29 40.89
C ILE A 210 3.51 -5.37 41.01
N ILE A 211 3.02 -5.89 39.88
CA ILE A 211 2.01 -6.96 39.86
C ILE A 211 2.54 -8.22 40.55
N TYR A 212 3.80 -8.59 40.30
CA TYR A 212 4.43 -9.73 40.96
C TYR A 212 4.48 -9.53 42.48
N LYS A 213 4.89 -8.35 42.96
CA LYS A 213 4.90 -8.03 44.41
C LYS A 213 3.51 -8.05 45.04
N ILE A 214 2.48 -7.59 44.33
CA ILE A 214 1.09 -7.64 44.80
C ILE A 214 0.65 -9.11 44.91
N LYS A 215 0.92 -9.92 43.88
CA LYS A 215 0.55 -11.34 43.83
C LYS A 215 1.24 -12.15 44.92
N THR A 216 2.51 -11.90 45.21
CA THR A 216 3.24 -12.60 46.28
C THR A 216 2.73 -12.21 47.68
N LYS A 217 2.30 -10.95 47.87
CA LYS A 217 1.73 -10.48 49.14
C LYS A 217 0.33 -11.06 49.41
N LEU A 218 -0.44 -11.33 48.36
CA LEU A 218 -1.76 -11.97 48.44
C LEU A 218 -1.72 -13.49 48.65
N ASN A 219 -0.59 -14.16 48.36
CA ASN A 219 -0.52 -15.63 48.34
C ASN A 219 0.07 -16.29 49.61
N ARG A 220 0.22 -15.55 50.72
CA ARG A 220 0.50 -16.16 52.04
C ARG A 220 -0.83 -16.57 52.67
N SER A 221 -1.21 -17.84 52.56
CA SER A 221 -2.38 -18.36 53.27
C SER A 221 -2.13 -18.31 54.77
N LYS A 222 -3.13 -17.86 55.53
CA LYS A 222 -3.04 -17.49 56.93
C LYS A 222 -2.93 -18.69 57.91
N ASP A 223 -2.87 -19.91 57.39
CA ASP A 223 -3.11 -21.15 58.15
C ASP A 223 -2.02 -22.24 57.97
N SER A 224 -0.80 -21.88 57.52
CA SER A 224 0.33 -22.82 57.52
C SER A 224 1.23 -22.67 58.75
N TRP A 225 1.71 -23.79 59.30
CA TRP A 225 2.62 -23.86 60.45
C TRP A 225 3.63 -25.01 60.29
N ILE A 226 4.78 -24.89 60.96
CA ILE A 226 5.85 -25.88 60.90
C ILE A 226 5.83 -26.77 62.14
N CYS A 227 5.88 -28.09 61.96
CA CYS A 227 5.93 -29.05 63.07
C CYS A 227 7.25 -28.94 63.85
N LEU A 228 7.16 -28.76 65.18
CA LEU A 228 8.34 -28.65 66.05
C LEU A 228 9.12 -29.97 66.19
N HIS A 229 8.47 -31.10 65.90
CA HIS A 229 9.10 -32.41 65.99
C HIS A 229 9.86 -32.83 64.73
N CYS A 230 9.32 -32.56 63.54
CA CYS A 230 9.88 -33.07 62.28
C CYS A 230 10.14 -32.01 61.21
N GLY A 231 9.89 -30.74 61.51
CA GLY A 231 10.16 -29.61 60.61
C GLY A 231 9.29 -29.56 59.35
N THR A 232 8.26 -30.42 59.24
CA THR A 232 7.39 -30.44 58.07
C THR A 232 6.35 -29.33 58.16
N GLU A 233 6.15 -28.60 57.06
CA GLU A 233 5.09 -27.60 56.94
C GLU A 233 3.72 -28.29 56.82
N ASN A 234 2.74 -27.81 57.60
CA ASN A 234 1.37 -28.32 57.62
C ASN A 234 0.40 -27.17 57.35
N ILE A 235 -0.70 -27.49 56.69
CA ILE A 235 -1.78 -26.55 56.35
C ILE A 235 -3.04 -27.09 57.04
N ASN A 236 -3.22 -26.80 58.33
CA ASN A 236 -4.43 -27.19 59.10
C ASN A 236 -4.46 -26.51 60.48
N ILE A 237 -5.64 -26.11 60.96
CA ILE A 237 -5.85 -25.41 62.24
C ILE A 237 -5.74 -26.36 63.46
N ASN A 238 -5.79 -27.69 63.24
CA ASN A 238 -5.87 -28.68 64.33
C ASN A 238 -4.51 -29.07 64.95
N PHE A 239 -3.41 -28.37 64.62
CA PHE A 239 -2.05 -28.56 65.16
C PHE A 239 -1.49 -30.00 65.19
N ILE A 240 -2.11 -30.97 64.49
CA ILE A 240 -1.59 -32.32 64.30
C ILE A 240 -0.78 -32.38 63.02
N CYS A 241 0.48 -32.83 63.11
CA CYS A 241 1.37 -32.95 61.97
C CYS A 241 0.96 -34.14 61.08
N ARG A 242 0.75 -33.91 59.79
CA ARG A 242 0.36 -34.97 58.83
C ARG A 242 1.45 -36.02 58.62
N LYS A 243 2.71 -35.67 58.86
CA LYS A 243 3.86 -36.57 58.63
C LYS A 243 4.16 -37.45 59.84
N CYS A 244 4.20 -36.87 61.04
CA CYS A 244 4.61 -37.60 62.25
C CYS A 244 3.46 -37.89 63.22
N GLY A 245 2.25 -37.39 62.96
CA GLY A 245 1.07 -37.63 63.78
C GLY A 245 1.07 -36.92 65.15
N LYS A 246 2.15 -36.21 65.51
CA LYS A 246 2.25 -35.50 66.80
C LYS A 246 1.51 -34.16 66.77
N HIS A 247 0.91 -33.82 67.90
CA HIS A 247 0.31 -32.51 68.15
C HIS A 247 1.40 -31.48 68.52
N ASN A 248 1.29 -30.27 67.99
CA ASN A 248 2.06 -29.11 68.41
C ASN A 248 1.23 -28.41 69.49
N ASP A 249 1.55 -28.60 70.77
CA ASP A 249 0.82 -27.94 71.85
C ASP A 249 0.94 -26.40 71.71
N LYS A 250 -0.21 -25.72 71.77
CA LYS A 250 -0.37 -24.30 71.40
C LYS A 250 0.37 -23.32 72.30
N ASP A 251 0.95 -23.75 73.42
CA ASP A 251 1.51 -22.85 74.43
C ASP A 251 2.98 -22.45 74.20
N ASN A 252 3.53 -22.65 73.00
CA ASN A 252 4.92 -22.28 72.72
C ASN A 252 5.16 -21.59 71.36
N THR A 253 4.11 -21.03 70.73
CA THR A 253 4.21 -20.42 69.39
C THR A 253 4.87 -19.03 69.36
N ASP A 254 5.25 -18.45 70.50
CA ASP A 254 5.86 -17.10 70.55
C ASP A 254 7.38 -17.09 70.79
N ARG A 255 8.06 -18.24 70.71
CA ARG A 255 9.54 -18.28 70.71
C ARG A 255 10.08 -18.62 69.33
N HIS A 256 10.20 -17.59 68.49
CA HIS A 256 11.14 -17.63 67.37
C HIS A 256 12.57 -17.77 67.90
N PRO A 257 13.34 -18.81 67.51
CA PRO A 257 14.77 -18.79 67.69
C PRO A 257 15.37 -17.84 66.65
N ILE A 258 15.77 -16.65 67.10
CA ILE A 258 16.69 -15.79 66.37
C ILE A 258 18.06 -16.49 66.37
N LYS A 259 18.49 -17.01 65.24
CA LYS A 259 19.90 -17.33 64.93
C LYS A 259 20.10 -17.15 63.43
N SER A 260 21.14 -16.55 62.92
CA SER A 260 22.16 -15.61 63.39
C SER A 260 22.82 -15.15 62.09
N LYS A 261 23.28 -13.89 62.04
CA LYS A 261 24.17 -13.42 60.99
C LYS A 261 25.34 -14.38 60.84
N ASP A 262 25.79 -14.63 59.62
CA ASP A 262 27.21 -14.61 59.31
C ASP A 262 27.43 -14.09 57.88
N LYS A 263 28.19 -13.00 57.82
CA LYS A 263 28.94 -12.53 56.66
C LYS A 263 30.15 -13.45 56.53
N PHE A 264 30.53 -13.83 55.32
CA PHE A 264 31.83 -13.57 54.69
C PHE A 264 31.68 -13.76 53.18
#